data_AF-A0A6P6RIE8-F1
#
_entry.id   AF-A0A6P6RIE8-F1
#
_cell.length_a   1.000
_cell.length_b   1.000
_cell.length_c   1.000
_cell.angle_alpha   90.00
_cell.angle_beta   90.00
_cell.angle_gamma   90.00
#
_symmetry.space_group_name_H-M   'P 1'
#
loop_
_entity.id
_entity.type
_entity.pdbx_description
1 polymer ?
#
loop_
_entity_poly.entity_id
_entity_poly.type
_entity_poly.pdbx_seq_one_letter_code
_entity_poly.pdbx_strand_id
1 'polypeptide(L)'
;MCPPSSVRYLSKRAALQPPSANMNKDYSINLSVQQVLSLWVQGTVPTLQHFTEMWYWVFLWCLFSSLFVHGAVGLLMCVTLQRHKRGRLITVVLISVGFLASLTGGVITSAAVAGVYRLAGKDMAPLEALVFGVGQTAFSVIISFSRILATL
;
A
#
# COMPACT_ATOMS: atom_id res chain seq x y z
N MET A 1 73.89 -2.26 1.19
CA MET A 1 73.06 -2.86 2.26
C MET A 1 71.96 -3.71 1.64
N CYS A 2 71.92 -5.02 1.89
CA CYS A 2 70.82 -5.90 1.45
C CYS A 2 69.65 -5.81 2.45
N PRO A 3 68.39 -5.75 1.99
CA PRO A 3 67.25 -5.76 2.91
C PRO A 3 67.15 -7.11 3.64
N PRO A 4 66.75 -7.14 4.91
CA PRO A 4 66.65 -8.35 5.70
C PRO A 4 65.65 -9.32 5.07
N SER A 5 66.04 -10.59 4.97
CA SER A 5 65.30 -11.69 4.34
C SER A 5 63.86 -11.83 4.84
N SER A 6 63.57 -11.43 6.08
CA SER A 6 62.23 -11.43 6.67
C SER A 6 61.20 -10.57 5.92
N VAL A 7 61.61 -9.43 5.35
CA VAL A 7 60.72 -8.53 4.60
C VAL A 7 60.29 -9.17 3.28
N ARG A 8 61.20 -9.93 2.66
CA ARG A 8 60.95 -10.63 1.39
C ARG A 8 59.96 -11.79 1.58
N TYR A 9 59.97 -12.46 2.74
CA TYR A 9 59.00 -13.50 3.08
C TYR A 9 57.60 -12.94 3.40
N LEU A 10 57.50 -11.81 4.11
CA LEU A 10 56.22 -11.16 4.42
C LEU A 10 55.54 -10.60 3.16
N SER A 11 56.29 -9.97 2.26
CA SER A 11 55.77 -9.48 0.99
C SER A 11 55.29 -10.62 0.08
N LYS A 12 55.99 -11.77 0.09
CA LYS A 12 55.56 -12.97 -0.66
C LYS A 12 54.33 -13.64 -0.07
N ARG A 13 54.11 -13.55 1.25
CA ARG A 13 52.87 -14.02 1.91
C ARG A 13 51.68 -13.12 1.64
N ALA A 14 51.87 -11.80 1.59
CA ALA A 14 50.80 -10.84 1.25
C ALA A 14 50.34 -10.99 -0.22
N ALA A 15 51.23 -11.36 -1.14
CA ALA A 15 50.91 -11.60 -2.55
C ALA A 15 50.31 -13.00 -2.83
N LEU A 16 50.35 -13.93 -1.85
CA LEU A 16 49.82 -15.30 -1.94
C LEU A 16 48.54 -15.50 -1.11
N GLN A 17 47.99 -14.45 -0.51
CA GLN A 17 46.68 -14.52 0.13
C GLN A 17 45.63 -14.33 -0.98
N PRO A 18 44.97 -15.40 -1.46
CA PRO A 18 44.02 -15.23 -2.55
C PRO A 18 42.86 -14.37 -2.02
N PRO A 19 42.53 -13.23 -2.65
CA PRO A 19 41.40 -12.40 -2.25
C PRO A 19 40.11 -13.11 -2.68
N SER A 20 39.75 -14.21 -2.00
CA SER A 20 38.94 -15.24 -2.65
C SER A 20 37.80 -15.81 -1.81
N ALA A 21 37.87 -15.72 -0.48
CA ALA A 21 36.80 -16.23 0.38
C ALA A 21 35.79 -15.13 0.73
N ASN A 22 36.25 -14.04 1.35
CA ASN A 22 35.35 -12.98 1.84
C ASN A 22 34.69 -12.21 0.70
N MET A 23 35.46 -11.77 -0.30
CA MET A 23 34.91 -11.05 -1.45
C MET A 23 33.86 -11.87 -2.20
N ASN A 24 34.11 -13.15 -2.47
CA ASN A 24 33.15 -14.02 -3.15
C ASN A 24 31.87 -14.24 -2.32
N LYS A 25 32.01 -14.36 -1.00
CA LYS A 25 30.86 -14.41 -0.08
C LYS A 25 30.06 -13.11 -0.12
N ASP A 26 30.73 -11.96 -0.10
CA ASP A 26 30.05 -10.66 -0.16
C ASP A 26 29.37 -10.45 -1.51
N TYR A 27 29.99 -10.83 -2.63
CA TYR A 27 29.37 -10.77 -3.97
C TYR A 27 28.16 -11.70 -4.08
N SER A 28 28.26 -12.94 -3.58
CA SER A 28 27.14 -13.89 -3.61
C SER A 28 25.98 -13.46 -2.70
N ILE A 29 26.27 -12.86 -1.54
CA ILE A 29 25.24 -12.27 -0.66
C ILE A 29 24.58 -11.08 -1.32
N ASN A 30 25.34 -10.16 -1.93
CA ASN A 30 24.77 -9.01 -2.64
C ASN A 30 23.92 -9.45 -3.83
N LEU A 31 24.35 -10.46 -4.60
CA LEU A 31 23.56 -11.01 -5.70
C LEU A 31 22.29 -11.69 -5.18
N SER A 32 22.38 -12.50 -4.13
CA SER A 32 21.23 -13.16 -3.50
C SER A 32 20.23 -12.15 -2.92
N VAL A 33 20.71 -11.12 -2.24
CA VAL A 33 19.86 -10.03 -1.73
C VAL A 33 19.22 -9.27 -2.89
N GLN A 34 19.96 -8.95 -3.96
CA GLN A 34 19.38 -8.35 -5.16
C GLN A 34 18.37 -9.27 -5.85
N GLN A 35 18.58 -10.59 -5.79
CA GLN A 35 17.72 -11.59 -6.41
C GLN A 35 16.46 -11.83 -5.57
N VAL A 36 16.55 -11.79 -4.24
CA VAL A 36 15.39 -11.80 -3.34
C VAL A 36 14.63 -10.48 -3.46
N LEU A 37 15.32 -9.35 -3.53
CA LEU A 37 14.71 -8.04 -3.76
C LEU A 37 14.06 -7.95 -5.13
N SER A 38 14.69 -8.52 -6.17
CA SER A 38 14.11 -8.55 -7.52
C SER A 38 12.96 -9.55 -7.61
N LEU A 39 13.03 -10.72 -6.96
CA LEU A 39 11.90 -11.63 -6.85
C LEU A 39 10.76 -11.03 -6.03
N TRP A 40 11.07 -10.18 -5.05
CA TRP A 40 10.05 -9.41 -4.35
C TRP A 40 9.49 -8.33 -5.27
N VAL A 41 10.33 -7.58 -5.99
CA VAL A 41 9.90 -6.51 -6.93
C VAL A 41 9.13 -7.04 -8.15
N GLN A 42 9.52 -8.18 -8.73
CA GLN A 42 8.84 -8.83 -9.85
C GLN A 42 7.69 -9.75 -9.40
N GLY A 43 7.79 -10.37 -8.22
CA GLY A 43 6.83 -11.35 -7.73
C GLY A 43 5.74 -10.78 -6.84
N THR A 44 5.79 -9.49 -6.47
CA THR A 44 4.82 -8.96 -5.51
C THR A 44 3.46 -8.65 -6.05
N VAL A 45 3.22 -8.50 -7.36
CA VAL A 45 1.84 -8.28 -7.81
C VAL A 45 1.69 -8.42 -9.32
N PRO A 46 0.78 -9.30 -9.80
CA PRO A 46 0.38 -9.28 -11.20
C PRO A 46 -0.12 -7.86 -11.52
N THR A 47 0.45 -7.25 -12.56
CA THR A 47 -0.04 -5.95 -13.04
C THR A 47 -1.47 -6.12 -13.50
N LEU A 48 -2.34 -5.23 -13.07
CA LEU A 48 -3.76 -5.31 -13.39
C LEU A 48 -3.93 -4.82 -14.84
N GLN A 49 -4.05 -5.75 -15.78
CA GLN A 49 -4.15 -5.46 -17.22
C GLN A 49 -5.60 -5.26 -17.65
N HIS A 50 -6.53 -6.00 -17.04
CA HIS A 50 -7.92 -5.98 -17.43
C HIS A 50 -8.69 -4.89 -16.70
N PHE A 51 -9.61 -4.24 -17.43
CA PHE A 51 -10.50 -3.21 -16.88
C PHE A 51 -11.20 -3.68 -15.60
N THR A 52 -11.81 -4.87 -15.64
CA THR A 52 -12.54 -5.44 -14.49
C THR A 52 -11.64 -5.65 -13.29
N GLU A 53 -10.38 -6.03 -13.53
CA GLU A 53 -9.40 -6.23 -12.48
C GLU A 53 -9.02 -4.90 -11.83
N MET A 54 -8.63 -3.90 -12.62
CA MET A 54 -8.34 -2.54 -12.13
C MET A 54 -9.50 -1.95 -11.35
N TRP A 55 -10.70 -2.05 -11.92
CA TRP A 55 -11.93 -1.55 -11.31
C TRP A 55 -12.19 -2.24 -9.96
N TYR A 56 -12.14 -3.56 -9.94
CA TYR A 56 -12.39 -4.36 -8.75
C TYR A 56 -11.40 -4.04 -7.64
N TRP A 57 -10.11 -3.93 -7.95
CA TRP A 57 -9.08 -3.64 -6.95
C TRP A 57 -9.21 -2.25 -6.34
N VAL A 58 -9.42 -1.21 -7.14
CA VAL A 58 -9.66 0.16 -6.61
C VAL A 58 -10.92 0.17 -5.73
N PHE A 59 -12.00 -0.45 -6.22
CA PHE A 59 -13.25 -0.54 -5.50
C PHE A 59 -13.12 -1.32 -4.19
N LEU A 60 -12.38 -2.42 -4.18
CA LEU A 60 -12.17 -3.26 -3.00
C LEU A 60 -11.41 -2.51 -1.91
N TRP A 61 -10.36 -1.75 -2.29
CA TRP A 61 -9.64 -0.89 -1.35
C TRP A 61 -10.54 0.23 -0.82
N CYS A 62 -11.35 0.86 -1.68
CA CYS A 62 -12.35 1.84 -1.24
C CYS A 62 -13.36 1.22 -0.26
N LEU A 63 -13.86 0.01 -0.55
CA LEU A 63 -14.83 -0.69 0.27
C LEU A 63 -14.24 -1.04 1.65
N PHE A 64 -13.03 -1.59 1.66
CA PHE A 64 -12.33 -1.95 2.88
C PHE A 64 -12.07 -0.72 3.76
N SER A 65 -11.52 0.36 3.19
CA SER A 65 -11.29 1.61 3.92
C SER A 65 -12.59 2.21 4.45
N SER A 66 -13.65 2.24 3.65
CA SER A 66 -14.95 2.76 4.07
C SER A 66 -15.54 1.92 5.21
N LEU A 67 -15.46 0.60 5.13
CA LEU A 67 -15.94 -0.31 6.18
C LEU A 67 -15.16 -0.12 7.47
N PHE A 68 -13.84 0.06 7.39
CA PHE A 68 -13.00 0.32 8.55
C PHE A 68 -13.39 1.64 9.24
N VAL A 69 -13.53 2.72 8.48
CA VAL A 69 -13.91 4.04 9.02
C VAL A 69 -15.32 4.02 9.61
N HIS A 70 -16.32 3.56 8.86
CA HIS A 70 -17.71 3.51 9.33
C HIS A 70 -17.88 2.51 10.49
N GLY A 71 -17.12 1.41 10.49
CA GLY A 71 -17.07 0.44 11.58
C GLY A 71 -16.49 1.05 12.86
N ALA A 72 -15.38 1.77 12.78
CA ALA A 72 -14.78 2.46 13.92
C ALA A 72 -15.73 3.53 14.49
N VAL A 73 -16.35 4.34 13.64
CA VAL A 73 -17.33 5.36 14.05
C VAL A 73 -18.60 4.71 14.62
N GLY A 74 -19.10 3.63 14.01
CA GLY A 74 -20.24 2.86 14.50
C GLY A 74 -19.98 2.21 15.85
N LEU A 75 -18.78 1.68 16.07
CA LEU A 75 -18.36 1.14 17.36
C LEU A 75 -18.24 2.23 18.43
N LEU A 76 -17.58 3.35 18.11
CA LEU A 76 -17.47 4.50 19.01
C LEU A 76 -18.87 5.03 19.38
N MET A 77 -19.79 5.07 18.43
CA MET A 77 -21.18 5.44 18.64
C MET A 77 -21.89 4.45 19.59
N CYS A 78 -21.71 3.15 19.37
CA CYS A 78 -22.26 2.11 20.24
C CYS A 78 -21.76 2.22 21.68
N VAL A 79 -20.52 2.66 21.90
CA VAL A 79 -19.93 2.87 23.24
C VAL A 79 -20.41 4.18 23.86
N THR A 80 -20.44 5.27 23.10
CA THR A 80 -20.72 6.62 23.63
C THR A 80 -22.21 6.88 23.87
N LEU A 81 -23.11 6.28 23.08
CA LEU A 81 -24.57 6.49 23.20
C LEU A 81 -25.33 5.27 23.76
N GLN A 82 -24.69 4.47 24.61
CA GLN A 82 -25.34 3.32 25.25
C GLN A 82 -26.63 3.68 26.00
N ARG A 83 -26.72 4.91 26.56
CA ARG A 83 -27.86 5.34 27.37
C ARG A 83 -29.03 5.99 26.61
N HIS A 84 -28.84 6.42 25.35
CA HIS A 84 -29.87 7.15 24.59
C HIS A 84 -30.31 6.42 23.33
N LYS A 85 -31.43 5.68 23.41
CA LYS A 85 -31.98 4.87 22.30
C LYS A 85 -32.24 5.67 21.01
N ARG A 86 -32.78 6.90 21.13
CA ARG A 86 -33.10 7.75 19.97
C ARG A 86 -31.86 8.31 19.27
N GLY A 87 -30.89 8.81 20.04
CA GLY A 87 -29.62 9.30 19.49
C GLY A 87 -28.85 8.18 18.78
N ARG A 88 -28.82 6.98 19.36
CA ARG A 88 -28.20 5.81 18.74
C ARG A 88 -28.79 5.48 17.36
N LEU A 89 -30.12 5.46 17.24
CA LEU A 89 -30.78 5.16 15.98
C LEU A 89 -30.46 6.21 14.89
N ILE A 90 -30.51 7.49 15.23
CA ILE A 90 -30.25 8.58 14.27
C ILE A 90 -28.84 8.49 13.71
N THR A 91 -27.82 8.30 14.56
CA THR A 91 -26.44 8.22 14.05
C THR A 91 -26.18 6.92 13.32
N VAL A 92 -26.77 5.78 13.72
CA VAL A 92 -26.70 4.55 12.92
C VAL A 92 -27.25 4.80 11.52
N VAL A 93 -28.40 5.45 11.40
CA VAL A 93 -28.97 5.82 10.09
C VAL A 93 -28.02 6.73 9.31
N LEU A 94 -27.45 7.76 9.94
CA LEU A 94 -26.50 8.67 9.26
C LEU A 94 -25.24 7.94 8.76
N ILE A 95 -24.65 7.08 9.59
CA ILE A 95 -23.49 6.25 9.22
C ILE A 95 -23.85 5.30 8.08
N SER A 96 -25.01 4.64 8.14
CA SER A 96 -25.46 3.72 7.09
C SER A 96 -25.73 4.44 5.77
N VAL A 97 -26.38 5.61 5.79
CA VAL A 97 -26.61 6.43 4.59
C VAL A 97 -25.28 6.93 4.01
N GLY A 98 -24.36 7.38 4.86
CA GLY A 98 -23.01 7.79 4.43
C GLY A 98 -22.21 6.65 3.80
N PHE A 99 -22.32 5.45 4.37
CA PHE A 99 -21.69 4.25 3.83
C PHE A 99 -22.27 3.87 2.47
N LEU A 100 -23.60 3.87 2.34
CA LEU A 100 -24.29 3.57 1.07
C LEU A 100 -23.93 4.59 -0.02
N ALA A 101 -23.90 5.88 0.31
CA ALA A 101 -23.48 6.92 -0.61
C ALA A 101 -22.02 6.71 -1.07
N SER A 102 -21.13 6.38 -0.13
CA SER A 102 -19.73 6.06 -0.43
C SER A 102 -19.58 4.80 -1.27
N LEU A 103 -20.44 3.79 -1.07
CA LEU A 103 -20.47 2.57 -1.88
C LEU A 103 -20.83 2.89 -3.32
N THR A 104 -21.94 3.60 -3.54
CA THR A 104 -22.39 3.97 -4.90
C THR A 104 -21.37 4.86 -5.60
N GLY A 105 -20.82 5.85 -4.89
CA GLY A 105 -19.78 6.73 -5.43
C GLY A 105 -18.48 5.98 -5.72
N GLY A 106 -18.07 5.07 -4.84
CA GLY A 106 -16.88 4.23 -5.00
C GLY A 106 -16.98 3.30 -6.22
N VAL A 107 -18.14 2.69 -6.45
CA VAL A 107 -18.39 1.86 -7.66
C VAL A 107 -18.14 2.67 -8.93
N ILE A 108 -18.78 3.84 -9.04
CA ILE A 108 -18.74 4.69 -10.24
C ILE A 108 -17.33 5.29 -10.42
N THR A 109 -16.75 5.84 -9.36
CA THR A 109 -15.45 6.53 -9.42
C THR A 109 -14.33 5.53 -9.68
N SER A 110 -14.39 4.32 -9.12
CA SER A 110 -13.42 3.27 -9.43
C SER A 110 -13.52 2.83 -10.90
N ALA A 111 -14.73 2.77 -11.45
CA ALA A 111 -14.93 2.43 -12.86
C ALA A 111 -14.33 3.52 -13.77
N ALA A 112 -14.48 4.78 -13.38
CA ALA A 112 -13.84 5.90 -14.07
C ALA A 112 -12.30 5.81 -14.02
N VAL A 113 -11.70 5.54 -12.86
CA VAL A 113 -10.24 5.36 -12.71
C VAL A 113 -9.75 4.23 -13.62
N ALA A 114 -10.37 3.05 -13.54
CA ALA A 114 -10.04 1.91 -14.39
C ALA A 114 -10.22 2.24 -15.88
N GLY A 115 -11.26 3.01 -16.23
CA GLY A 115 -11.52 3.48 -17.58
C GLY A 115 -10.39 4.36 -18.12
N VAL A 116 -9.95 5.35 -17.34
CA VAL A 116 -8.82 6.24 -17.72
C VAL A 116 -7.55 5.44 -17.94
N TYR A 117 -7.24 4.50 -17.04
CA TYR A 117 -6.09 3.62 -17.17
C TYR A 117 -6.14 2.79 -18.46
N ARG A 118 -7.31 2.22 -18.74
CA ARG A 118 -7.52 1.38 -19.92
C ARG A 118 -7.47 2.18 -21.22
N LEU A 119 -7.95 3.43 -21.22
CA LEU A 119 -7.84 4.35 -22.35
C LEU A 119 -6.41 4.85 -22.56
N ALA A 120 -5.64 5.02 -21.48
CA ALA A 120 -4.24 5.39 -21.52
C ALA A 120 -3.32 4.23 -21.94
N GLY A 121 -3.83 3.01 -22.03
CA GLY A 121 -3.03 1.81 -22.28
C GLY A 121 -1.99 1.55 -21.18
N LYS A 122 -2.23 2.09 -19.98
CA LYS A 122 -1.30 2.01 -18.84
C LYS A 122 -1.74 0.92 -17.89
N ASP A 123 -0.78 0.12 -17.46
CA ASP A 123 -1.00 -0.88 -16.43
C ASP A 123 -1.17 -0.21 -15.06
N MET A 124 -2.04 -0.79 -14.24
CA MET A 124 -2.23 -0.34 -12.87
C MET A 124 -1.40 -1.19 -11.92
N ALA A 125 -0.47 -0.53 -11.23
CA ALA A 125 0.17 -1.13 -10.07
C ALA A 125 -0.83 -1.15 -8.90
N PRO A 126 -0.91 -2.22 -8.11
CA PRO A 126 -1.90 -2.32 -7.04
C PRO A 126 -1.67 -1.37 -5.87
N LEU A 127 -0.44 -0.84 -5.70
CA LEU A 127 -0.21 0.28 -4.77
C LEU A 127 -0.96 1.54 -5.22
N GLU A 128 -1.04 1.80 -6.53
CA GLU A 128 -1.89 2.89 -7.03
C GLU A 128 -3.36 2.60 -6.79
N ALA A 129 -3.80 1.35 -7.01
CA ALA A 129 -5.19 0.97 -6.73
C ALA A 129 -5.57 1.19 -5.25
N LEU A 130 -4.64 0.88 -4.33
CA LEU A 130 -4.77 1.17 -2.91
C LEU A 130 -4.89 2.67 -2.66
N VAL A 131 -3.99 3.49 -3.21
CA VAL A 131 -4.01 4.94 -3.04
C VAL A 131 -5.32 5.55 -3.56
N PHE A 132 -5.81 5.12 -4.73
CA PHE A 132 -7.09 5.59 -5.26
C PHE A 132 -8.27 5.14 -4.40
N GLY A 133 -8.30 3.89 -3.95
CA GLY A 133 -9.39 3.38 -3.10
C GLY A 133 -9.45 4.06 -1.73
N VAL A 134 -8.31 4.16 -1.05
CA VAL A 134 -8.19 4.87 0.24
C VAL A 134 -8.51 6.35 0.05
N GLY A 135 -7.99 6.96 -1.02
CA GLY A 135 -8.19 8.36 -1.37
C GLY A 135 -9.67 8.72 -1.56
N GLN A 136 -10.44 7.90 -2.29
CA GLN A 136 -11.89 8.07 -2.44
C GLN A 136 -12.61 8.10 -1.10
N THR A 137 -12.25 7.20 -0.17
CA THR A 137 -12.83 7.17 1.17
C THR A 137 -12.46 8.42 1.96
N ALA A 138 -11.19 8.84 1.93
CA ALA A 138 -10.73 10.04 2.61
C ALA A 138 -11.45 11.30 2.11
N PHE A 139 -11.58 11.48 0.80
CA PHE A 139 -12.34 12.58 0.20
C PHE A 139 -13.81 12.55 0.59
N SER A 140 -14.45 11.37 0.56
CA SER A 140 -15.85 11.22 0.99
C SER A 140 -16.04 11.65 2.45
N VAL A 141 -15.13 11.23 3.34
CA VAL A 141 -15.16 11.62 4.76
C VAL A 141 -14.99 13.12 4.94
N ILE A 142 -14.02 13.73 4.24
CA ILE A 142 -13.77 15.18 4.29
C ILE A 142 -15.02 15.95 3.87
N ILE A 143 -15.58 15.61 2.70
CA ILE A 143 -16.79 16.27 2.18
C ILE A 143 -17.98 16.08 3.13
N SER A 144 -18.15 14.87 3.67
CA SER A 144 -19.23 14.56 4.61
C SER A 144 -19.11 15.40 5.88
N PHE A 145 -17.91 15.49 6.47
CA PHE A 145 -17.65 16.33 7.62
C PHE A 145 -17.89 17.82 7.32
N SER A 146 -17.38 18.32 6.20
CA SER A 146 -17.60 19.71 5.77
C SER A 146 -19.07 20.03 5.61
N ARG A 147 -19.87 19.11 5.06
CA ARG A 147 -21.31 19.29 4.89
C ARG A 147 -22.04 19.35 6.23
N ILE A 148 -21.73 18.43 7.15
CA ILE A 148 -22.35 18.41 8.49
C ILE A 148 -22.01 19.70 9.24
N LEU A 149 -20.75 20.12 9.22
CA LEU A 149 -20.28 21.35 9.86
C LEU A 149 -20.97 22.59 9.27
N ALA A 150 -21.20 22.62 7.96
CA ALA A 150 -21.88 23.74 7.30
C ALA A 150 -23.39 23.81 7.60
N THR A 151 -24.02 22.70 8.01
CA THR A 151 -25.45 22.64 8.34
C THR A 151 -25.77 22.81 9.83
N LEU A 152 -24.75 22.79 10.68
CA LEU A 152 -24.83 23.06 12.12
C LEU A 152 -24.64 24.55 12.40
#